data_AF-A0A3L7LSV1-F1
#
_entry.id   AF-A0A3L7LSV1-F1
#
_cell.length_a   1.000
_cell.length_b   1.000
_cell.length_c   1.000
_cell.angle_alpha   90.00
_cell.angle_beta   90.00
_cell.angle_gamma   90.00
#
_symmetry.space_group_name_H-M   'P 1'
#
loop_
_entity.id
_entity.type
_entity.pdbx_description
1 polymer ?
#
loop_
_entity_poly.entity_id
_entity_poly.type
_entity_poly.pdbx_seq_one_letter_code
_entity_poly.pdbx_strand_id
1 'polypeptide(L)' 'MEPRLPQWGFPEHYHDFWEIVLVENGSVIHVFNDQPHTLCSGTVCFVCADDHHLFGSV' A
#
# COMPACT_ATOMS: atom_id res chain seq x y z
N MET A 1 7.11 12.24 -5.09
CA MET A 1 5.80 11.56 -5.20
C MET A 1 5.83 10.76 -6.49
N GLU A 2 5.70 9.45 -6.39
CA GLU A 2 5.68 8.55 -7.55
C GLU A 2 4.23 8.09 -7.81
N PRO A 3 3.56 8.59 -8.85
CA PRO A 3 2.16 8.25 -9.09
C PRO A 3 2.01 6.80 -9.60
N ARG A 4 0.95 6.12 -9.13
CA ARG A 4 0.56 4.76 -9.55
C ARG A 4 -0.86 4.81 -10.14
N LEU A 5 -0.98 4.77 -11.47
CA LEU A 5 -2.24 5.00 -12.19
C LEU A 5 -2.58 3.83 -13.16
N PRO A 6 -3.24 2.76 -12.69
CA PRO A 6 -3.56 2.45 -11.29
C PRO A 6 -2.39 1.77 -10.57
N GLN A 7 -2.54 1.55 -9.26
CA GLN A 7 -1.73 0.56 -8.54
C GLN A 7 -2.28 -0.84 -8.86
N TRP A 8 -1.51 -1.64 -9.59
CA TRP A 8 -1.79 -3.06 -9.80
C TRP A 8 -1.36 -3.90 -8.59
N GLY A 9 -1.69 -5.19 -8.61
CA GLY A 9 -1.14 -6.12 -7.63
C GLY A 9 0.38 -6.06 -7.62
N PHE A 10 0.96 -5.94 -6.43
CA PHE A 10 2.41 -5.87 -6.24
C PHE A 10 2.83 -6.89 -5.18
N PRO A 11 3.84 -7.74 -5.45
CA PRO A 11 4.25 -8.80 -4.54
C PRO A 11 4.64 -8.32 -3.15
N GLU A 12 4.69 -9.26 -2.22
CA GLU A 12 5.21 -9.02 -0.88
C GLU A 12 6.68 -8.57 -0.92
N HIS A 13 6.98 -7.52 -0.16
CA HIS A 13 8.31 -6.94 -0.04
C HIS A 13 8.45 -6.17 1.27
N TYR A 14 9.69 -5.80 1.58
CA TYR A 14 10.08 -4.86 2.64
C TYR A 14 11.13 -3.90 2.09
N HIS A 15 11.41 -2.82 2.80
CA HIS A 15 12.32 -1.76 2.36
C HIS A 15 13.04 -1.11 3.55
N ASP A 16 14.21 -0.51 3.34
CA ASP A 16 15.00 0.13 4.41
C ASP A 16 14.65 1.60 4.65
N PHE A 17 13.49 2.05 4.18
CA PHE A 17 12.96 3.41 4.34
C PHE A 17 11.49 3.41 4.76
N TRP A 18 10.98 4.56 5.22
CA TRP A 18 9.55 4.74 5.51
C TRP A 18 8.80 5.19 4.26
N GLU A 19 7.63 4.62 3.99
CA GLU A 19 6.78 5.00 2.86
C GLU A 19 5.49 5.68 3.34
N ILE A 20 5.01 6.65 2.56
CA ILE A 20 3.68 7.25 2.72
C ILE A 20 2.87 6.95 1.46
N VAL A 21 1.74 6.26 1.63
CA VAL A 21 0.80 5.93 0.56
C VAL A 21 -0.41 6.85 0.63
N LEU A 22 -0.72 7.52 -0.49
CA LEU A 22 -1.92 8.34 -0.67
C LEU A 22 -2.83 7.70 -1.72
N VAL A 23 -4.06 7.37 -1.34
CA VAL A 23 -5.06 6.88 -2.31
C VAL A 23 -5.85 8.08 -2.84
N GLU A 24 -5.54 8.51 -4.06
CA GLU A 24 -6.24 9.64 -4.70
C GLU A 24 -7.64 9.23 -5.20
N ASN A 25 -7.77 8.04 -5.80
CA ASN A 25 -9.03 7.50 -6.31
C ASN A 25 -9.06 5.96 -6.22
N GLY A 26 -10.24 5.38 -6.08
CA GLY A 26 -10.48 3.94 -6.02
C GLY A 26 -10.28 3.33 -4.63
N SER A 27 -10.04 2.02 -4.62
CA SER A 27 -9.73 1.25 -3.41
C SER A 27 -8.76 0.11 -3.71
N VAL A 28 -7.95 -0.25 -2.73
CA VAL A 28 -6.99 -1.37 -2.82
C VAL A 28 -6.96 -2.14 -1.51
N ILE A 29 -6.64 -3.44 -1.57
CA ILE A 29 -6.28 -4.21 -0.37
C ILE A 29 -4.77 -4.09 -0.20
N HIS A 30 -4.34 -3.42 0.86
CA HIS A 30 -2.95 -3.36 1.28
C HIS A 30 -2.77 -4.29 2.48
N VAL A 31 -1.97 -5.35 2.33
CA VAL A 31 -1.72 -6.29 3.43
C VAL A 31 -0.41 -5.90 4.10
N PHE A 32 -0.42 -5.75 5.42
CA PHE A 32 0.74 -5.44 6.25
C PHE A 32 0.92 -6.54 7.29
N ASN A 33 2.10 -7.15 7.35
CA ASN A 33 2.41 -8.18 8.34
C ASN A 33 1.29 -9.24 8.47
N ASP A 34 0.89 -9.81 7.32
CA ASP A 34 -0.21 -10.76 7.16
C ASP A 34 -1.64 -10.23 7.47
N GLN A 35 -1.80 -8.95 7.80
CA GLN A 35 -3.10 -8.32 8.09
C GLN A 35 -3.62 -7.51 6.90
N PRO A 36 -4.79 -7.83 6.31
CA PRO A 36 -5.34 -7.09 5.19
C PRO A 36 -6.06 -5.81 5.64
N HIS A 37 -5.81 -4.71 4.93
CA HIS A 37 -6.48 -3.43 5.12
C HIS A 37 -7.03 -2.89 3.80
N THR A 38 -8.30 -2.49 3.79
CA THR A 38 -8.86 -1.79 2.63
C THR A 38 -8.53 -0.30 2.73
N LEU A 39 -7.76 0.20 1.77
CA LEU A 39 -7.49 1.63 1.62
C LEU A 39 -8.41 2.19 0.53
N CYS A 40 -9.09 3.31 0.80
CA CYS A 40 -10.03 3.96 -0.12
C CYS A 40 -9.58 5.40 -0.42
N SER A 41 -10.14 6.03 -1.46
CA SER A 41 -9.92 7.45 -1.79
C SER A 41 -9.89 8.35 -0.54
N GLY A 42 -8.85 9.17 -0.41
CA GLY A 42 -8.62 10.05 0.73
C GLY A 42 -7.83 9.41 1.89
N THR A 43 -7.51 8.12 1.82
CA THR A 43 -6.67 7.47 2.83
C THR A 43 -5.22 7.91 2.70
N VAL A 44 -4.60 8.22 3.84
CA VAL A 44 -3.14 8.37 4.00
C VAL A 44 -2.68 7.22 4.91
N CYS A 45 -1.72 6.43 4.43
CA CYS A 45 -1.16 5.30 5.16
C CYS A 45 0.36 5.47 5.30
N PHE A 46 0.88 5.14 6.48
CA PHE A 46 2.30 5.16 6.78
C PHE A 46 2.79 3.71 6.87
N VAL A 47 3.85 3.39 6.15
CA VAL A 47 4.49 2.09 6.15
C VAL A 47 5.83 2.22 6.85
N CYS A 48 6.08 1.38 7.86
CA CYS A 48 7.37 1.33 8.54
C CYS A 48 8.39 0.61 7.64
N ALA A 49 9.67 0.90 7.82
CA ALA A 49 10.73 0.20 7.08
C ALA A 49 10.66 -1.32 7.28
N ASP A 50 10.43 -1.75 8.51
CA ASP A 50 10.46 -3.18 8.85
C ASP A 50 9.15 -3.93 8.53
N ASP A 51 8.13 -3.24 7.99
CA ASP A 51 6.88 -3.90 7.57
C ASP A 51 7.11 -4.69 6.29
N HIS A 52 6.67 -5.94 6.25
CA HIS A 52 6.48 -6.64 4.99
C HIS A 52 5.04 -6.42 4.52
N HIS A 53 4.90 -6.04 3.25
CA HIS A 53 3.60 -5.67 2.71
C HIS A 53 3.43 -6.00 1.23
N LEU A 54 2.18 -6.12 0.79
CA LEU A 54 1.82 -6.31 -0.62
C LEU A 54 0.57 -5.50 -0.98
N PHE A 55 0.43 -5.19 -2.26
CA PHE A 55 -0.82 -4.67 -2.81
C PHE A 55 -1.56 -5.82 -3.50
N GLY A 56 -2.76 -6.15 -2.99
CA GLY A 56 -3.66 -7.12 -3.59
C GLY A 56 -4.71 -6.45 -4.47
N SER A 57 -5.17 -7.17 -5.50
CA SER A 57 -6.35 -6.79 -6.27
C SER A 57 -7.62 -7.35 -5.61
N VAL A 58 -8.73 -6.59 -5.69
CA VAL A 58 -10.09 -7.14 -5.52
C VAL A 58 -10.49 -7.89 -6.78
#